data_AF-A0A8C0K473-F1
#
_entry.id   AF-A0A8C0K473-F1
#
_cell.length_a   1.000
_cell.length_b   1.000
_cell.length_c   1.000
_cell.angle_alpha   90.00
_cell.angle_beta   90.00
_cell.angle_gamma   90.00
#
_symmetry.space_group_name_H-M   'P 1'
#
loop_
_entity.id
_entity.type
_entity.pdbx_description
1 polymer ?
#
loop_
_entity_poly.entity_id
_entity_poly.type
_entity_poly.pdbx_seq_one_letter_code
_entity_poly.pdbx_strand_id
1 'polypeptide(L)'
;MDDQGCPRCKTTKYRNPSLKLMVNVCGHTLCESCVDLLFMRGAGNCPECGTPLRKSNFRVQLFEDPTVDKEVEIRKKVLKIGHI
;
A
#
# COMPACT_ATOMS: atom_id res chain seq x y z
N MET A 1 13.65 4.21 -11.23
CA MET A 1 13.00 3.29 -10.25
C MET A 1 12.14 4.16 -9.38
N ASP A 2 10.99 4.52 -9.92
CA ASP A 2 10.13 5.56 -9.38
C ASP A 2 9.44 4.98 -8.16
N ASP A 3 9.89 5.45 -6.99
CA ASP A 3 9.42 5.05 -5.68
C ASP A 3 7.94 5.44 -5.55
N GLN A 4 7.06 4.53 -6.00
CA GLN A 4 5.62 4.67 -5.86
C GLN A 4 5.30 4.69 -4.36
N GLY A 5 5.10 5.90 -3.85
CA GLY A 5 4.74 6.20 -2.47
C GLY A 5 3.46 7.01 -2.43
N CYS A 6 2.79 7.02 -1.30
CA CYS A 6 1.55 7.77 -1.18
C CYS A 6 1.84 9.28 -1.09
N PRO A 7 1.23 10.13 -1.94
CA PRO A 7 1.51 11.57 -1.99
C PRO A 7 1.13 12.28 -0.68
N ARG A 8 0.18 11.73 0.08
CA ARG A 8 -0.31 12.31 1.33
C ARG A 8 0.64 12.14 2.52
N CYS A 9 1.10 10.93 2.76
CA CYS A 9 1.95 10.61 3.92
C CYS A 9 3.44 10.45 3.55
N LYS A 10 3.77 10.52 2.26
CA LYS A 10 5.10 10.23 1.71
C LYS A 10 5.68 8.89 2.18
N THR A 11 4.81 7.98 2.59
CA THR A 11 5.22 6.64 2.99
C THR A 11 5.42 5.81 1.74
N THR A 12 6.47 5.01 1.78
CA THR A 12 6.97 4.28 0.63
C THR A 12 7.01 2.81 1.00
N LYS A 13 6.93 1.94 -0.01
CA LYS A 13 7.05 0.49 0.21
C LYS A 13 8.36 0.10 0.91
N TYR A 14 9.41 0.91 0.74
CA TYR A 14 10.69 0.70 1.41
C TYR A 14 10.59 0.87 2.93
N ARG A 15 9.82 1.87 3.39
CA ARG A 15 9.63 2.12 4.83
C ARG A 15 8.60 1.16 5.45
N ASN A 16 7.59 0.75 4.67
CA ASN A 16 6.59 -0.21 5.10
C ASN A 16 6.34 -1.24 3.98
N PRO A 17 6.90 -2.46 4.06
CA PRO A 17 6.70 -3.47 3.03
C PRO A 17 5.25 -3.99 2.95
N SER A 18 4.48 -3.84 4.04
CA SER A 18 3.05 -4.17 4.08
C SER A 18 2.15 -3.04 3.56
N LEU A 19 2.73 -1.95 3.04
CA LEU A 19 1.96 -0.80 2.54
C LEU A 19 1.17 -1.18 1.30
N LYS A 20 -0.16 -1.15 1.43
CA LYS A 20 -1.08 -1.31 0.30
C LYS A 20 -1.37 0.05 -0.33
N LEU A 21 -0.99 0.20 -1.60
CA LEU A 21 -1.38 1.33 -2.42
C LEU A 21 -2.68 0.99 -3.16
N MET A 22 -3.62 1.92 -3.15
CA MET A 22 -4.89 1.82 -3.85
C MET A 22 -4.95 2.90 -4.91
N VAL A 23 -5.43 2.57 -6.10
CA VAL A 23 -5.69 3.51 -7.18
C VAL A 23 -7.18 3.84 -7.20
N ASN A 24 -7.50 5.12 -7.38
CA ASN A 24 -8.88 5.58 -7.49
C ASN A 24 -9.28 5.76 -8.96
N VAL A 25 -10.55 6.10 -9.19
CA VAL A 25 -11.10 6.30 -10.55
C VAL A 25 -10.47 7.47 -11.32
N CYS A 26 -9.85 8.43 -10.63
CA CYS A 26 -9.17 9.55 -11.28
C CYS A 26 -7.69 9.25 -11.59
N GLY A 27 -7.20 8.05 -11.29
CA GLY A 27 -5.84 7.62 -11.60
C GLY A 27 -4.78 7.99 -10.55
N HIS A 28 -5.17 8.63 -9.44
CA HIS A 28 -4.25 8.93 -8.34
C HIS A 28 -4.15 7.75 -7.37
N THR A 29 -2.95 7.55 -6.81
CA THR A 29 -2.68 6.46 -5.86
C THR A 29 -2.63 6.98 -4.42
N LEU A 30 -3.28 6.29 -3.50
CA LEU A 30 -3.26 6.60 -2.06
C LEU A 30 -3.01 5.34 -1.25
N CYS A 31 -2.37 5.49 -0.08
CA CYS A 31 -2.19 4.38 0.85
C CYS A 31 -3.51 3.99 1.53
N GLU A 32 -3.70 2.72 1.86
CA GLU A 32 -4.90 2.23 2.57
C GLU A 32 -5.21 3.06 3.83
N SER A 33 -4.20 3.34 4.67
CA SER A 33 -4.37 4.18 5.87
C SER A 33 -4.79 5.62 5.54
N CYS A 34 -4.31 6.16 4.42
CA CYS A 34 -4.59 7.51 3.96
C CYS A 34 -6.02 7.61 3.43
N VAL A 35 -6.48 6.57 2.72
CA VAL A 35 -7.85 6.43 2.25
C VAL A 35 -8.79 6.38 3.45
N ASP A 36 -8.50 5.56 4.46
CA ASP A 36 -9.37 5.47 5.63
C ASP A 36 -9.46 6.80 6.40
N LEU A 37 -8.31 7.47 6.62
CA LEU A 37 -8.26 8.81 7.22
C LEU A 37 -9.02 9.86 6.40
N LEU A 38 -8.97 9.78 5.07
CA LEU A 38 -9.70 10.68 4.17
C LEU A 38 -11.22 10.58 4.43
N PHE A 39 -11.73 9.36 4.48
CA PHE A 39 -13.14 9.10 4.75
C PHE A 39 -13.55 9.37 6.20
N MET A 40 -12.67 9.11 7.17
CA MET A 40 -12.90 9.43 8.58
C MET A 40 -13.10 10.94 8.80
N ARG A 41 -12.36 11.77 8.04
CA ARG A 41 -12.50 13.22 8.07
C ARG A 41 -13.73 13.75 7.30
N GLY A 42 -14.50 12.86 6.67
CA GLY A 42 -15.63 13.21 5.81
C GLY A 42 -15.23 13.77 4.44
N ALA A 43 -13.93 13.78 4.11
CA ALA A 43 -13.45 14.24 2.83
C ALA A 43 -13.58 13.11 1.81
N GLY A 44 -14.69 13.06 1.09
CA GLY A 44 -14.88 12.12 -0.01
C GLY A 44 -14.23 12.57 -1.31
N ASN A 45 -13.22 13.45 -1.30
CA ASN A 45 -12.67 14.04 -2.53
C ASN A 45 -11.19 13.70 -2.69
N CYS A 46 -10.79 13.45 -3.94
CA CYS A 46 -9.39 13.27 -4.27
C CYS A 46 -8.58 14.52 -3.86
N PRO A 47 -7.47 14.38 -3.13
CA PRO A 47 -6.67 15.54 -2.71
C PRO A 47 -5.92 16.22 -3.84
N GLU A 48 -5.72 15.54 -4.98
CA GLU A 48 -4.97 16.09 -6.12
C GLU A 48 -5.91 16.79 -7.13
N CYS A 49 -7.05 16.19 -7.43
CA CYS A 49 -7.98 16.73 -8.45
C CYS A 49 -9.37 17.11 -7.93
N GLY A 50 -9.65 16.96 -6.63
CA GLY A 50 -10.95 17.31 -6.03
C GLY A 50 -12.13 16.41 -6.43
N THR A 51 -11.92 15.41 -7.29
CA THR A 51 -12.97 14.52 -7.78
C THR A 51 -13.65 13.78 -6.63
N PRO A 52 -14.99 13.72 -6.55
CA PRO A 52 -15.68 12.96 -5.53
C PRO A 52 -15.39 11.45 -5.70
N LEU A 53 -14.79 10.86 -4.68
CA LEU A 53 -14.43 9.46 -4.52
C LEU A 53 -15.33 8.79 -3.47
N ARG A 54 -15.70 7.53 -3.70
CA ARG A 54 -16.35 6.67 -2.70
C ARG A 54 -15.42 5.53 -2.30
N LYS A 55 -15.61 4.98 -1.09
CA LYS A 55 -14.81 3.83 -0.59
C LYS A 55 -14.80 2.67 -1.60
N SER A 56 -15.92 2.40 -2.26
CA SER A 56 -16.05 1.33 -3.27
C SER A 56 -15.30 1.61 -4.59
N ASN A 57 -14.91 2.85 -4.86
CA ASN A 57 -14.20 3.23 -6.08
C ASN A 57 -12.67 3.11 -5.96
N PHE A 58 -12.15 2.76 -4.78
CA PHE A 58 -10.75 2.44 -4.60
C PHE A 58 -10.50 0.98 -4.99
N ARG A 59 -9.55 0.77 -5.90
CA ARG A 59 -9.08 -0.56 -6.28
C ARG A 59 -7.69 -0.75 -5.69
N VAL A 60 -7.46 -1.85 -4.98
CA VAL A 60 -6.13 -2.18 -4.49
C VAL A 60 -5.25 -2.49 -5.70
N GLN A 61 -4.12 -1.78 -5.82
CA GLN A 61 -3.09 -2.18 -6.75
C GLN A 61 -2.25 -3.22 -6.01
N LEU A 62 -2.64 -4.49 -6.17
CA LEU A 62 -1.88 -5.61 -5.62
C LEU A 62 -0.59 -5.72 -6.44
N PHE A 63 0.44 -4.95 -6.09
CA PHE A 63 1.81 -5.30 -6.44
C PHE A 63 2.18 -6.46 -5.52
N GLU A 64 1.70 -7.64 -5.87
CA GLU A 64 2.12 -8.89 -5.25
C GLU A 64 3.57 -9.10 -5.68
N ASP A 65 4.52 -8.65 -4.86
CA ASP A 65 5.93 -8.93 -5.06
C ASP A 65 6.17 -10.44 -4.80
N PRO A 66 6.48 -11.26 -5.83
CA PRO A 66 6.76 -12.70 -5.66
C PRO A 66 8.05 -12.99 -4.87
N THR A 67 8.78 -11.94 -4.48
CA THR A 67 10.04 -12.04 -3.73
C THR A 67 9.83 -12.29 -2.24
N VAL A 68 8.71 -11.82 -1.67
CA VAL A 68 8.43 -11.94 -0.22
C VAL A 68 8.11 -13.39 0.17
N ASP A 69 7.47 -14.15 -0.71
CA ASP A 69 7.19 -15.58 -0.48
C ASP A 69 8.50 -16.40 -0.36
N LYS A 70 9.47 -16.11 -1.25
CA LYS A 70 10.82 -16.72 -1.19
C LYS A 70 11.57 -16.38 0.10
N GLU A 71 11.48 -15.16 0.62
CA GLU A 71 12.15 -14.77 1.87
C GLU A 71 11.56 -15.48 3.10
N VAL A 72 10.23 -15.68 3.14
CA VAL A 72 9.56 -16.39 4.25
C VAL A 72 9.89 -17.89 4.23
N GLU A 73 10.00 -18.51 3.05
CA GLU A 73 10.47 -19.89 2.93
C GLU A 73 11.94 -20.06 3.39
N ILE A 74 12.82 -19.12 3.03
CA ILE A 74 14.24 -19.18 3.45
C ILE A 74 14.38 -18.98 4.96
N ARG A 75 13.65 -18.03 5.56
CA ARG A 75 13.66 -17.82 7.02
C ARG A 75 13.18 -19.04 7.80
N LYS A 76 12.18 -19.79 7.30
CA LYS A 76 11.72 -21.04 7.93
C LYS A 76 12.75 -22.17 7.87
N LYS A 77 13.60 -22.23 6.83
CA LYS A 77 14.65 -23.26 6.72
C LYS A 77 15.84 -22.99 7.65
N VAL A 78 16.26 -21.74 7.81
CA VAL A 78 17.44 -21.40 8.64
C VAL A 78 17.19 -21.63 10.13
N LEU A 79 15.98 -21.38 10.62
CA LEU A 79 15.61 -21.57 12.04
C LEU A 79 15.51 -23.05 12.47
N LYS A 80 15.43 -24.00 11.52
CA LYS A 80 15.38 -25.45 11.85
C LYS A 80 16.76 -26.10 12.01
N ILE A 81 17.85 -25.44 11.60
CA ILE A 81 19.20 -26.04 11.59
C ILE A 81 20.07 -25.62 12.78
N GLY A 82 19.62 -24.65 13.58
CA GLY A 82 20.42 -24.01 14.65
C GLY A 82 19.95 -24.30 16.07
N HIS A 83 19.55 -25.53 16.37
CA HIS A 83 19.41 -26.00 17.74
C HIS A 83 20.15 -27.34 17.87
N ILE A 84 21.48 -27.23 17.88
CA ILE A 84 22.40 -28.22 18.46
C ILE A 84 23.29 -27.47 19.45
#